data_AF-A0A6V2FVB4-F1
#
_entry.id   AF-A0A6V2FVB4-F1
#
_cell.length_a   1.000
_cell.length_b   1.000
_cell.length_c   1.000
_cell.angle_alpha   90.00
_cell.angle_beta   90.00
_cell.angle_gamma   90.00
#
_symmetry.space_group_name_H-M   'P 1'
#
loop_
_entity.id
_entity.type
_entity.pdbx_description
1 polymer ?
#
loop_
_entity_poly.entity_id
_entity_poly.type
_entity_poly.pdbx_seq_one_letter_code
_entity_poly.pdbx_strand_id
1 'polypeptide(L)'
;MDLSLIRRMITTGMIVSYADLHERIGLICHNCVKFNGRESDYGLVTREFESFVDDTIVTAVTTASEVAAAAAAAAAAAMAQQEIENTTANASSLSTSNHS
;
A
#
# COMPACT_ATOMS: atom_id res chain seq x y z
N MET A 1 -14.10 -18.05 1.72
CA MET A 1 -13.03 -17.03 1.62
C MET A 1 -11.72 -17.79 1.48
N ASP A 2 -10.83 -17.37 0.59
CA ASP A 2 -9.54 -18.00 0.34
C ASP A 2 -8.52 -16.96 -0.16
N LEU A 3 -7.23 -17.30 -0.14
CA LEU A 3 -6.14 -16.38 -0.49
C LEU A 3 -6.18 -15.94 -1.97
N SER A 4 -6.68 -16.79 -2.87
CA SER A 4 -6.78 -16.43 -4.30
C SER A 4 -7.86 -15.38 -4.51
N LEU A 5 -8.99 -15.49 -3.79
CA LEU A 5 -10.03 -14.48 -3.78
C LEU A 5 -9.55 -13.18 -3.15
N ILE A 6 -8.87 -13.22 -1.99
CA ILE A 6 -8.29 -12.04 -1.34
C ILE A 6 -7.34 -11.31 -2.29
N ARG A 7 -6.44 -12.05 -2.96
CA ARG A 7 -5.52 -11.47 -3.97
C ARG A 7 -6.29 -10.73 -5.07
N ARG A 8 -7.37 -11.32 -5.58
CA ARG A 8 -8.23 -10.68 -6.59
C ARG A 8 -8.89 -9.42 -6.05
N MET A 9 -9.37 -9.45 -4.81
CA MET A 9 -9.98 -8.30 -4.15
C MET A 9 -8.98 -7.15 -3.97
N ILE A 10 -7.72 -7.45 -3.66
CA ILE A 10 -6.64 -6.45 -3.64
C ILE A 10 -6.44 -5.85 -5.04
N THR A 11 -6.24 -6.68 -6.06
CA THR A 11 -5.96 -6.18 -7.43
C THR A 11 -7.12 -5.39 -8.05
N THR A 12 -8.34 -5.63 -7.60
CA THR A 12 -9.55 -4.93 -8.07
C THR A 12 -9.91 -3.71 -7.20
N GLY A 13 -9.12 -3.43 -6.16
CA GLY A 13 -9.38 -2.30 -5.25
C GLY A 13 -10.58 -2.48 -4.34
N MET A 14 -11.07 -3.72 -4.13
CA MET A 14 -12.13 -4.01 -3.16
C MET A 14 -11.62 -4.04 -1.71
N ILE A 15 -10.33 -4.35 -1.51
CA ILE A 15 -9.64 -4.22 -0.23
C ILE A 15 -8.81 -2.95 -0.32
N VAL A 16 -9.18 -1.91 0.44
CA VAL A 16 -8.54 -0.59 0.39
C VAL A 16 -7.82 -0.23 1.67
N SER A 17 -8.05 -1.01 2.74
CA SER A 17 -7.45 -0.76 4.04
C SER A 17 -6.90 -2.04 4.68
N TYR A 18 -6.01 -1.84 5.65
CA TYR A 18 -5.51 -2.91 6.51
C TYR A 18 -6.66 -3.64 7.23
N ALA A 19 -7.66 -2.90 7.71
CA ALA A 19 -8.82 -3.46 8.39
C ALA A 19 -9.62 -4.40 7.48
N ASP A 20 -9.82 -4.03 6.21
CA ASP A 20 -10.52 -4.88 5.23
C ASP A 20 -9.75 -6.19 5.01
N LEU A 21 -8.43 -6.11 4.82
CA LEU A 21 -7.59 -7.28 4.61
C LEU A 21 -7.63 -8.21 5.83
N HIS A 22 -7.49 -7.63 7.02
CA HIS A 22 -7.54 -8.36 8.28
C HIS A 22 -8.89 -9.07 8.46
N GLU A 23 -10.02 -8.42 8.16
CA GLU A 23 -11.35 -9.07 8.19
C GLU A 23 -11.43 -10.27 7.24
N ARG A 24 -10.90 -10.15 6.01
CA ARG A 24 -10.93 -11.27 5.04
C ARG A 24 -10.05 -12.43 5.48
N ILE A 25 -8.89 -12.15 6.06
CA ILE A 25 -7.99 -13.16 6.62
C ILE A 25 -8.65 -13.84 7.84
N GLY A 26 -9.26 -13.08 8.74
CA GLY A 26 -10.03 -13.60 9.86
C GLY A 26 -11.18 -14.51 9.41
N LEU A 27 -11.85 -14.21 8.29
CA LEU A 27 -12.86 -15.10 7.70
C LEU A 27 -12.28 -16.43 7.19
N ILE A 28 -11.05 -16.46 6.69
CA ILE A 28 -10.40 -17.74 6.34
C ILE A 28 -10.25 -18.59 7.60
N CYS A 29 -9.68 -17.99 8.64
CA CYS A 29 -9.36 -18.69 9.87
C CYS A 29 -10.62 -19.17 10.61
N HIS A 30 -11.61 -18.29 10.74
CA HIS A 30 -12.92 -18.61 11.32
C HIS A 30 -13.58 -19.78 10.60
N ASN A 31 -13.64 -19.74 9.27
CA ASN A 31 -14.24 -20.83 8.50
C ASN A 31 -13.45 -22.14 8.67
N CYS A 32 -12.11 -22.07 8.64
CA CYS A 32 -11.27 -23.25 8.81
C CYS A 32 -11.53 -23.97 10.13
N VAL A 33 -11.56 -23.22 11.24
CA VAL A 33 -11.83 -23.77 12.57
C VAL A 33 -13.29 -24.24 12.69
N LYS A 34 -14.24 -23.49 12.12
CA LYS A 34 -15.67 -23.84 12.17
C LYS A 34 -15.99 -25.16 11.47
N PHE A 35 -15.37 -25.44 10.32
CA PHE A 35 -15.66 -26.64 9.53
C PHE A 35 -14.81 -27.85 9.93
N ASN A 36 -13.53 -27.65 10.26
CA ASN A 36 -12.62 -28.76 10.55
C ASN A 36 -12.47 -29.05 12.05
N GLY A 37 -12.85 -28.12 12.91
CA GLY A 37 -12.64 -28.21 14.35
C GLY A 37 -11.25 -27.72 14.77
N ARG A 38 -11.18 -27.14 15.98
CA ARG A 38 -9.98 -26.48 16.51
C ARG A 38 -8.77 -27.41 16.68
N GLU A 39 -9.03 -28.67 17.04
CA GLU A 39 -7.99 -29.67 17.30
C GLU A 39 -7.61 -30.49 16.05
N SER A 40 -8.19 -30.18 14.88
CA SER A 40 -7.77 -30.81 13.63
C SER A 40 -6.43 -30.26 13.15
N ASP A 41 -5.73 -31.00 12.26
CA ASP A 41 -4.51 -30.51 11.61
C ASP A 41 -4.73 -29.14 10.95
N TYR A 42 -5.90 -28.95 10.31
CA TYR A 42 -6.29 -27.67 9.74
C TYR A 42 -6.49 -26.57 10.80
N GLY A 43 -7.06 -26.90 11.96
CA GLY A 43 -7.22 -25.98 13.09
C GLY A 43 -5.88 -25.57 13.71
N LEU A 44 -4.93 -26.51 13.82
CA LEU A 44 -3.57 -26.24 14.31
C LEU A 44 -2.80 -25.32 13.37
N VAL A 45 -2.82 -25.61 12.07
CA VAL A 45 -2.20 -24.75 11.04
C VAL A 45 -2.84 -23.38 11.01
N THR A 46 -4.16 -23.30 11.20
CA THR A 46 -4.86 -21.99 11.26
C THR A 46 -4.38 -21.16 12.44
N ARG A 47 -4.18 -21.77 13.61
CA ARG A 47 -3.67 -21.07 14.80
C ARG A 47 -2.23 -20.58 14.59
N GLU A 48 -1.41 -21.38 13.94
CA GLU A 48 -0.05 -20.97 13.58
C GLU A 48 -0.09 -19.81 12.57
N PHE A 49 -0.94 -19.89 11.56
CA PHE A 49 -1.12 -18.82 10.59
C PHE A 49 -1.58 -17.50 11.24
N GLU A 50 -2.57 -17.56 12.14
CA GLU A 50 -3.04 -16.38 12.90
C GLU A 50 -1.92 -15.72 13.72
N SER A 51 -0.95 -16.48 14.23
CA SER A 51 0.08 -15.94 15.13
C SER A 51 1.12 -15.06 14.43
N PHE A 52 1.31 -15.18 13.12
CA PHE A 52 2.31 -14.40 12.37
C PHE A 52 1.74 -13.56 11.23
N VAL A 53 0.51 -13.83 10.78
CA VAL A 53 -0.05 -13.14 9.61
C VAL A 53 -0.23 -11.65 9.87
N ASP A 54 -0.62 -11.26 11.08
CA ASP A 54 -0.83 -9.85 11.45
C ASP A 54 0.48 -9.05 11.36
N ASP A 55 1.55 -9.54 11.98
CA ASP A 55 2.86 -8.90 11.94
C ASP A 55 3.41 -8.80 10.52
N THR A 56 3.19 -9.84 9.71
CA THR A 56 3.60 -9.86 8.30
C THR A 56 2.87 -8.81 7.48
N ILE A 57 1.55 -8.68 7.68
CA ILE A 57 0.74 -7.69 6.97
C ILE A 57 1.11 -6.28 7.44
N VAL A 58 1.23 -6.04 8.74
CA VAL A 58 1.61 -4.73 9.29
C VAL A 58 2.95 -4.29 8.73
N THR A 59 3.94 -5.18 8.70
CA THR A 59 5.25 -4.91 8.11
C THR A 59 5.13 -4.54 6.64
N ALA A 60 4.43 -5.36 5.84
CA ALA A 60 4.27 -5.12 4.41
C ALA A 60 3.54 -3.79 4.10
N VAL A 61 2.48 -3.47 4.86
CA VAL A 61 1.72 -2.22 4.69
C VAL A 61 2.55 -1.01 5.09
N THR A 62 3.32 -1.10 6.18
CA THR A 62 4.19 -0.01 6.65
C THR A 62 5.26 0.30 5.60
N THR A 63 5.97 -0.73 5.14
CA THR A 63 7.00 -0.57 4.09
C THR A 63 6.41 -0.01 2.80
N ALA A 64 5.26 -0.51 2.35
CA ALA A 64 4.62 0.00 1.13
C ALA A 64 4.19 1.47 1.28
N SER A 65 3.70 1.85 2.46
CA SER A 65 3.29 3.23 2.76
C SER A 65 4.48 4.19 2.81
N GLU A 66 5.59 3.78 3.42
CA GLU A 66 6.84 4.55 3.45
C GLU A 66 7.40 4.78 2.04
N VAL A 67 7.41 3.74 1.19
CA VAL A 67 7.85 3.84 -0.20
C VAL A 67 6.94 4.77 -1.00
N ALA A 68 5.62 4.65 -0.84
CA ALA A 68 4.65 5.52 -1.52
C ALA A 68 4.81 6.99 -1.08
N ALA A 69 5.00 7.24 0.21
CA ALA A 69 5.22 8.59 0.75
C ALA A 69 6.54 9.19 0.22
N ALA A 70 7.62 8.42 0.19
CA ALA A 70 8.90 8.86 -0.36
C ALA A 70 8.80 9.19 -1.87
N ALA A 71 8.10 8.36 -2.64
CA ALA A 71 7.86 8.62 -4.06
C ALA A 71 7.02 9.89 -4.27
N ALA A 72 5.98 10.11 -3.46
CA ALA A 72 5.15 11.31 -3.53
C ALA A 72 5.95 12.57 -3.18
N ALA A 73 6.80 12.51 -2.16
CA ALA A 73 7.68 13.62 -1.77
C ALA A 73 8.70 13.95 -2.88
N ALA A 74 9.29 12.93 -3.51
CA ALA A 74 10.22 13.13 -4.63
C ALA A 74 9.54 13.75 -5.85
N ALA A 75 8.32 13.31 -6.18
CA ALA A 75 7.53 13.90 -7.26
C ALA A 75 7.20 15.37 -6.98
N ALA A 76 6.79 15.70 -5.75
CA ALA A 76 6.52 17.07 -5.34
C ALA A 76 7.77 17.97 -5.43
N ALA A 77 8.93 17.47 -5.00
CA ALA A 77 10.20 18.21 -5.10
C ALA A 77 10.61 18.47 -6.56
N ALA A 78 10.43 17.50 -7.46
CA ALA A 78 10.73 17.65 -8.87
C ALA A 78 9.83 18.70 -9.55
N MET A 79 8.53 18.72 -9.21
CA MET A 79 7.62 19.75 -9.71
C MET A 79 8.01 21.15 -9.23
N ALA A 80 8.40 21.31 -7.97
CA ALA A 80 8.87 22.59 -7.44
C ALA A 80 10.15 23.09 -8.13
N GLN A 81 11.08 22.20 -8.47
CA GLN A 81 12.28 22.57 -9.23
C GLN A 81 11.95 23.05 -10.65
N GLN A 82 11.03 22.38 -11.35
CA GLN A 82 10.59 22.81 -12.68
C GLN A 82 9.94 24.20 -12.65
N GLU A 83 9.17 24.52 -11.61
CA GLU A 83 8.54 25.84 -11.46
C GLU A 83 9.58 26.95 -11.24
N ILE A 84 10.63 26.68 -10.45
CA ILE A 84 11.73 27.63 -10.22
C ILE A 84 12.55 27.85 -11.51
N GLU A 85 12.87 26.78 -12.24
CA GLU A 85 13.60 26.87 -13.51
C GLU A 85 12.81 27.65 -14.57
N ASN A 86 11.51 27.38 -14.68
CA ASN A 86 10.65 28.07 -15.65
C ASN A 86 10.48 29.56 -15.30
N THR A 87 10.38 29.90 -14.01
CA THR A 87 10.33 31.31 -13.55
C THR A 87 11.65 32.05 -13.82
N THR A 88 12.79 31.37 -13.62
CA THR A 88 14.12 31.95 -13.85
C THR A 88 14.41 32.16 -15.35
N ALA A 89 13.99 31.21 -16.19
CA ALA A 89 14.11 31.31 -17.65
C ALA A 89 13.26 32.45 -18.22
N ASN A 90 12.06 32.69 -17.67
CA ASN A 90 11.18 33.75 -18.14
C ASN A 90 11.63 35.15 -17.66
N ALA A 91 12.27 35.26 -16.49
CA ALA A 91 12.85 36.52 -16.03
C ALA A 91 14.08 36.95 -16.85
N SER A 92 14.87 35.98 -17.33
CA SER A 92 16.07 36.23 -18.14
C SER A 92 15.75 36.58 -19.61
N SER A 93 14.61 36.15 -20.15
CA SER A 93 14.14 36.52 -21.49
C SER A 93 13.58 37.95 -21.59
N LEU A 94 13.08 38.53 -20.50
CA LEU A 94 12.62 39.93 -20.47
C LEU A 94 13.76 40.96 -20.36
N SER A 95 14.96 40.56 -19.96
CA SER A 95 16.09 41.49 -19.76
C SER A 95 16.84 41.85 -21.05
N THR A 96 16.63 41.12 -22.16
CA THR A 96 17.40 41.29 -23.41
C THR A 96 16.70 42.18 -24.46
N SER A 97 15.48 42.65 -24.21
CA SER A 97 14.69 43.44 -25.19
C SER A 97 14.79 44.97 -25.05
N ASN A 98 15.60 45.51 -24.13
CA ASN A 98 15.66 46.96 -23.84
C ASN A 98 16.85 47.73 -24.46
N HIS A 99 17.50 47.21 -25.51
CA HIS A 99 18.50 47.96 -26.28
C HIS A 99 18.11 48.00 -27.77
N SER A 100 17.33 49.02 -28.15
CA SER A 100 17.16 49.48 -29.53
C SER A 100 17.01 50.98 -29.53
#